data_AF-A0A2G9P1D1-F1
#
_entry.id   AF-A0A2G9P1D1-F1
#
_cell.length_a   1.000
_cell.length_b   1.000
_cell.length_c   1.000
_cell.angle_alpha   90.00
_cell.angle_beta   90.00
_cell.angle_gamma   90.00
#
_symmetry.space_group_name_H-M   'P 1'
#
loop_
_entity.id
_entity.type
_entity.pdbx_description
1 polymer ?
#
loop_
_entity_poly.entity_id
_entity_poly.type
_entity_poly.pdbx_seq_one_letter_code
_entity_poly.pdbx_strand_id
1 'polypeptide(L)'
;QISDRSEKNFPPCVKKILLGVADGKKRSVFVLINFFRSIGIEKEELEKILFSWNEKNKPPLQQGYIKSQISWALKRKPLLPPNCKEFYQGLGVCFPDELCSLIKNPVNYVIRKNFKFNKKNSKNKDNFKNNN
;
A
#
# COMPACT_ATOMS: atom_id res chain seq x y z
N GLN A 1 6.76 -12.27 -8.58
CA GLN A 1 7.18 -11.57 -7.34
C GLN A 1 6.97 -10.07 -7.54
N ILE A 2 6.54 -9.32 -6.52
CA ILE A 2 6.47 -7.85 -6.60
C ILE A 2 7.91 -7.33 -6.55
N SER A 3 8.37 -6.68 -7.62
CA SER A 3 9.75 -6.21 -7.76
C SER A 3 9.90 -4.72 -7.42
N ASP A 4 8.89 -3.91 -7.74
CA ASP A 4 8.88 -2.47 -7.49
C ASP A 4 7.79 -2.10 -6.47
N ARG A 5 8.24 -1.77 -5.25
CA ARG A 5 7.42 -1.36 -4.10
C ARG A 5 7.45 0.15 -3.85
N SER A 6 7.92 0.94 -4.81
CA SER A 6 7.94 2.39 -4.67
C SER A 6 6.53 3.00 -4.69
N GLU A 7 6.38 4.14 -4.02
CA GLU A 7 5.07 4.78 -3.81
C GLU A 7 4.31 5.06 -5.10
N LYS A 8 5.00 5.32 -6.23
CA LYS A 8 4.37 5.51 -7.55
C LYS A 8 3.43 4.36 -7.93
N ASN A 9 3.71 3.15 -7.44
CA ASN A 9 2.94 1.94 -7.72
C ASN A 9 1.80 1.68 -6.74
N PHE A 10 1.64 2.48 -5.68
CA PHE A 10 0.55 2.31 -4.72
C PHE A 10 -0.79 2.80 -5.28
N PRO A 11 -1.91 2.21 -4.82
CA PRO A 11 -3.24 2.70 -5.18
C PRO A 11 -3.46 4.11 -4.63
N PRO A 12 -4.33 4.92 -5.29
CA PRO A 12 -4.64 6.28 -4.85
C PRO A 12 -5.04 6.39 -3.38
N CYS A 13 -5.81 5.44 -2.85
CA CYS A 13 -6.26 5.45 -1.46
C CYS A 13 -5.11 5.32 -0.45
N VAL A 14 -4.12 4.45 -0.72
CA VAL A 14 -2.95 4.30 0.17
C VAL A 14 -2.07 5.53 0.09
N LYS A 15 -1.87 6.11 -1.11
CA LYS A 15 -1.14 7.39 -1.26
C LYS A 15 -1.81 8.50 -0.47
N LYS A 16 -3.14 8.61 -0.53
CA LYS A 16 -3.89 9.60 0.24
C LYS A 16 -3.77 9.38 1.74
N ILE A 17 -3.82 8.14 2.22
CA ILE A 17 -3.52 7.85 3.63
C ILE A 17 -2.11 8.34 3.98
N LEU A 18 -1.08 8.06 3.17
CA LEU A 18 0.32 8.43 3.42
C LEU A 18 0.59 9.94 3.51
N LEU A 19 -0.33 10.78 3.04
CA LEU A 19 -0.29 12.23 3.22
C LEU A 19 -0.75 12.68 4.62
N GLY A 20 -1.33 11.77 5.40
CA GLY A 20 -1.98 12.04 6.67
C GLY A 20 -3.51 12.01 6.55
N VAL A 21 -4.20 11.83 7.67
CA VAL A 21 -5.66 11.79 7.74
C VAL A 21 -6.17 12.60 8.94
N ALA A 22 -7.24 13.38 8.73
CA ALA A 22 -7.89 14.14 9.80
C ALA A 22 -8.57 13.17 10.80
N ASP A 23 -9.47 12.34 10.28
CA ASP A 23 -10.15 11.25 11.00
C ASP A 23 -9.68 9.86 10.53
N GLY A 24 -9.91 8.82 11.35
CA GLY A 24 -9.66 7.44 10.94
C GLY A 24 -8.20 7.00 11.05
N LYS A 25 -7.39 7.66 11.86
CA LYS A 25 -5.96 7.32 12.07
C LYS A 25 -5.75 5.86 12.50
N LYS A 26 -6.54 5.32 13.43
CA LYS A 26 -6.46 3.91 13.85
C LYS A 26 -6.80 2.93 12.72
N ARG A 27 -7.85 3.24 11.94
CA ARG A 27 -8.23 2.49 10.74
C ARG A 27 -7.12 2.54 9.68
N SER A 28 -6.46 3.67 9.53
CA SER A 28 -5.33 3.86 8.62
C SER A 28 -4.10 3.05 9.04
N VAL A 29 -3.76 2.99 10.34
CA VAL A 29 -2.70 2.09 10.86
C VAL A 29 -2.98 0.64 10.45
N PHE A 30 -4.22 0.17 10.61
CA PHE A 30 -4.61 -1.18 10.19
C PHE A 30 -4.43 -1.40 8.69
N VAL A 31 -4.83 -0.44 7.85
CA VAL A 31 -4.63 -0.51 6.39
C VAL A 31 -3.14 -0.59 6.06
N LEU A 32 -2.34 0.34 6.56
CA LEU A 32 -0.92 0.46 6.22
C LEU A 32 -0.16 -0.81 6.63
N ILE A 33 -0.35 -1.31 7.86
CA ILE A 33 0.28 -2.55 8.33
C ILE A 33 -0.02 -3.71 7.39
N ASN A 34 -1.30 -3.95 7.11
CA ASN A 34 -1.69 -5.13 6.33
C ASN A 34 -1.34 -4.99 4.85
N PHE A 35 -1.44 -3.80 4.27
CA PHE A 35 -1.03 -3.52 2.90
C PHE A 35 0.47 -3.74 2.70
N PHE A 36 1.32 -3.12 3.55
CA PHE A 36 2.77 -3.20 3.41
C PHE A 36 3.31 -4.61 3.65
N ARG A 37 2.76 -5.31 4.66
CA ARG A 37 3.08 -6.74 4.85
C ARG A 37 2.69 -7.58 3.65
N SER A 38 1.54 -7.32 3.04
CA SER A 38 1.05 -8.07 1.87
C SER A 38 1.93 -7.87 0.62
N ILE A 39 2.63 -6.74 0.52
CA ILE A 39 3.58 -6.49 -0.59
C ILE A 39 5.04 -6.81 -0.22
N GLY A 40 5.28 -7.36 0.99
CA GLY A 40 6.59 -7.82 1.44
C GLY A 40 7.53 -6.69 1.85
N ILE A 41 7.02 -5.68 2.55
CA ILE A 41 7.86 -4.71 3.29
C ILE A 41 8.21 -5.31 4.66
N GLU A 42 9.49 -5.25 5.00
CA GLU A 42 10.03 -5.78 6.25
C GLU A 42 9.71 -4.89 7.44
N LYS A 43 9.85 -5.45 8.65
CA LYS A 43 9.45 -4.81 9.91
C LYS A 43 10.06 -3.42 10.09
N GLU A 44 11.38 -3.30 9.91
CA GLU A 44 12.12 -2.06 10.17
C GLU A 44 11.67 -0.93 9.24
N GLU A 45 11.39 -1.26 7.98
CA GLU A 45 10.87 -0.31 6.99
C GLU A 45 9.39 0.03 7.28
N LEU A 46 8.57 -0.95 7.64
CA LEU A 46 7.18 -0.73 8.05
C LEU A 46 7.08 0.24 9.23
N GLU A 47 7.92 0.06 10.26
CA GLU A 47 8.00 0.96 11.41
C GLU A 47 8.34 2.38 10.97
N LYS A 48 9.37 2.56 10.14
CA LYS A 48 9.76 3.88 9.59
C LYS A 48 8.62 4.55 8.84
N ILE A 49 7.93 3.82 7.96
CA ILE A 49 6.79 4.33 7.20
C ILE A 49 5.67 4.80 8.13
N LEU A 50 5.31 3.99 9.14
CA LEU A 50 4.23 4.31 10.07
C LEU A 50 4.55 5.50 10.97
N PHE A 51 5.78 5.60 11.47
CA PHE A 51 6.16 6.75 12.30
C PHE A 51 6.22 8.04 11.49
N SER A 52 6.83 8.02 10.30
CA SER A 52 6.84 9.19 9.40
C SER A 52 5.43 9.60 8.97
N TRP A 53 4.56 8.63 8.68
CA TRP A 53 3.15 8.92 8.41
C TRP A 53 2.44 9.56 9.61
N ASN A 54 2.72 9.09 10.83
CA ASN A 54 2.08 9.60 12.03
C ASN A 54 2.47 11.04 12.36
N GLU A 55 3.69 11.48 12.02
CA GLU A 55 4.15 12.86 12.16
C GLU A 55 3.35 13.84 11.30
N LYS A 56 2.78 13.39 10.18
CA LYS A 56 1.93 14.20 9.31
C LYS A 56 0.52 14.42 9.88
N ASN A 57 0.14 13.65 10.91
CA ASN A 57 -1.20 13.68 11.48
C ASN A 57 -1.30 14.67 12.66
N LYS A 58 -2.41 15.40 12.75
CA LYS A 58 -2.69 16.33 13.85
C LYS A 58 -4.02 15.99 14.56
N PRO A 59 -4.04 15.73 15.88
CA PRO A 59 -2.87 15.31 16.67
C PRO A 59 -2.35 13.94 16.18
N PRO A 60 -1.05 13.64 16.41
CA PRO A 60 -0.51 12.31 16.12
C PRO A 60 -1.11 11.26 17.06
N LEU A 61 -1.13 10.00 16.63
CA LEU A 61 -1.41 8.89 17.54
C LEU A 61 -0.25 8.71 18.52
N GLN A 62 -0.55 8.21 19.72
CA GLN A 62 0.48 7.78 20.66
C GLN A 62 1.37 6.71 20.02
N GLN A 63 2.70 6.88 20.11
CA GLN A 63 3.64 5.92 19.51
C GLN A 63 3.46 4.50 20.06
N GLY A 64 3.11 4.37 21.35
CA GLY A 64 2.84 3.07 22.00
C GLY A 64 1.67 2.30 21.36
N TYR A 65 0.66 2.99 20.84
CA TYR A 65 -0.42 2.37 20.09
C TYR A 65 0.10 1.77 18.78
N ILE A 66 0.88 2.53 18.00
CA ILE A 66 1.45 2.07 16.73
C ILE A 66 2.36 0.86 16.95
N LYS A 67 3.29 0.93 17.91
CA LYS A 67 4.18 -0.19 18.28
C LYS A 67 3.39 -1.45 18.64
N SER A 68 2.34 -1.29 19.44
CA SER A 68 1.47 -2.41 19.84
C SER A 68 0.76 -3.03 18.64
N GLN A 69 0.25 -2.22 17.70
CA GLN A 69 -0.40 -2.72 16.48
C GLN A 69 0.57 -3.47 15.56
N ILE A 70 1.79 -2.96 15.37
CA ILE A 70 2.83 -3.63 14.58
C ILE A 70 3.19 -4.98 15.21
N SER A 71 3.50 -4.99 16.51
CA SER A 71 3.83 -6.23 17.26
C SER A 71 2.71 -7.26 17.19
N TRP A 72 1.46 -6.82 17.37
CA TRP A 72 0.29 -7.69 17.27
C TRP A 72 0.14 -8.32 15.88
N ALA A 73 0.38 -7.54 14.82
CA ALA A 73 0.23 -8.02 13.45
C ALA A 73 1.35 -8.99 13.07
N LEU A 74 2.61 -8.69 13.42
CA LEU A 74 3.77 -9.52 13.06
C LEU A 74 3.77 -10.90 13.73
N LYS A 75 3.19 -11.03 14.92
CA LYS A 75 3.00 -12.33 15.60
C LYS A 75 1.98 -13.25 14.92
N ARG A 76 1.27 -12.76 13.89
CA ARG A 76 0.18 -13.47 13.21
C ARG A 76 0.47 -13.65 11.73
N LYS A 77 -0.24 -14.61 11.12
CA LYS A 77 -0.27 -14.75 9.67
C LYS A 77 -0.66 -13.41 9.01
N PRO A 78 -0.05 -13.05 7.87
CA PRO A 78 -0.41 -11.83 7.16
C PRO A 78 -1.92 -11.79 6.87
N LEU A 79 -2.56 -10.68 7.24
CA LEU A 79 -3.94 -10.38 6.84
C LEU A 79 -3.90 -9.45 5.64
N LEU A 80 -4.89 -9.60 4.76
CA LEU A 80 -5.10 -8.63 3.69
C LEU A 80 -5.68 -7.34 4.28
N PRO A 81 -5.33 -6.17 3.71
CA PRO A 81 -6.05 -4.95 4.02
C PRO A 81 -7.53 -5.08 3.58
N PRO A 82 -8.43 -4.24 4.11
CA PRO A 82 -9.83 -4.22 3.70
C PRO A 82 -9.98 -4.08 2.18
N ASN A 83 -11.05 -4.68 1.64
CA ASN A 83 -11.41 -4.52 0.23
C ASN A 83 -11.74 -3.06 -0.10
N CYS A 84 -11.56 -2.70 -1.37
CA CYS A 84 -11.85 -1.37 -1.89
C CYS A 84 -13.33 -0.97 -1.69
N LYS A 85 -13.66 0.30 -2.00
CA LYS A 85 -14.99 0.95 -1.87
C LYS A 85 -15.35 1.34 -0.44
N GLU A 86 -16.31 0.67 0.20
CA GLU A 86 -17.06 1.20 1.36
C GLU A 86 -16.12 1.58 2.51
N PHE A 87 -15.12 0.73 2.79
CA PHE A 87 -14.14 1.00 3.84
C PHE A 87 -13.32 2.27 3.60
N TYR A 88 -12.84 2.48 2.37
CA TYR A 88 -11.98 3.62 2.02
C TYR A 88 -12.80 4.89 1.74
N GLN A 89 -14.05 4.74 1.29
CA GLN A 89 -15.01 5.83 1.17
C GLN A 89 -15.37 6.38 2.56
N GLY A 90 -15.65 5.49 3.53
CA GLY A 90 -15.89 5.87 4.93
C GLY A 90 -14.65 6.43 5.65
N LEU A 91 -13.47 6.39 5.02
CA LEU A 91 -12.26 7.07 5.47
C LEU A 91 -12.01 8.39 4.73
N GLY A 92 -12.78 8.72 3.69
CA GLY A 92 -12.57 9.91 2.88
C GLY A 92 -11.30 9.86 2.01
N VAL A 93 -10.77 8.67 1.73
CA VAL A 93 -9.51 8.49 0.95
C VAL A 93 -9.72 7.79 -0.39
N CYS A 94 -10.96 7.43 -0.74
CA CYS A 94 -11.27 6.74 -1.99
C CYS A 94 -11.37 7.73 -3.17
N PHE A 95 -10.26 7.91 -3.89
CA PHE A 95 -10.19 8.69 -5.13
C PHE A 95 -9.75 7.76 -6.27
N PRO A 96 -10.68 6.95 -6.84
CA PRO A 96 -10.32 5.88 -7.77
C PRO A 96 -9.76 6.42 -9.08
N ASP A 97 -8.78 5.71 -9.64
CA ASP A 97 -8.33 5.85 -11.03
C ASP A 97 -8.89 4.72 -11.90
N GLU A 98 -8.53 4.68 -13.18
CA GLU A 98 -8.97 3.62 -14.10
C GLU A 98 -8.61 2.21 -13.61
N LEU A 99 -7.45 2.03 -12.97
CA LEU A 99 -7.00 0.73 -12.48
C LEU A 99 -7.79 0.28 -11.24
N CYS A 100 -8.31 1.23 -10.45
CA CYS A 100 -9.19 0.92 -9.31
C CYS A 100 -10.45 0.15 -9.73
N SER A 101 -11.00 0.39 -10.93
CA SER A 101 -12.18 -0.32 -11.44
C SER A 101 -11.93 -1.82 -11.67
N LEU A 102 -10.67 -2.23 -11.83
CA LEU A 102 -10.29 -3.59 -12.19
C LEU A 102 -9.92 -4.45 -10.96
N ILE A 103 -9.89 -3.87 -9.75
CA ILE A 103 -9.39 -4.53 -8.53
C ILE A 103 -10.46 -4.61 -7.44
N LYS A 104 -10.38 -5.69 -6.66
CA LYS A 104 -11.20 -5.86 -5.43
C LYS A 104 -10.47 -5.38 -4.17
N ASN A 105 -9.14 -5.53 -4.14
CA ASN A 105 -8.30 -5.25 -2.99
C ASN A 105 -7.12 -4.35 -3.39
N PRO A 106 -6.69 -3.38 -2.55
CA PRO A 106 -5.57 -2.48 -2.89
C PRO A 106 -4.25 -3.21 -3.19
N VAL A 107 -4.01 -4.39 -2.62
CA VAL A 107 -2.82 -5.20 -2.92
C VAL A 107 -2.77 -5.57 -4.42
N ASN A 108 -3.93 -5.86 -5.02
CA ASN A 108 -4.03 -6.22 -6.43
C ASN A 108 -3.67 -5.06 -7.36
N TYR A 109 -3.73 -3.81 -6.89
CA TYR A 109 -3.27 -2.64 -7.63
C TYR A 109 -1.76 -2.74 -7.91
N VAL A 110 -0.98 -2.99 -6.84
CA VAL A 110 0.49 -3.09 -6.91
C VAL A 110 0.89 -4.28 -7.77
N ILE A 111 0.24 -5.42 -7.57
CA ILE A 111 0.46 -6.64 -8.36
C ILE A 111 0.25 -6.35 -9.84
N ARG A 112 -0.88 -5.73 -10.22
CA ARG A 112 -1.17 -5.41 -11.63
C ARG A 112 -0.17 -4.42 -12.24
N LYS A 113 0.27 -3.39 -11.50
CA LYS A 113 1.29 -2.47 -12.00
C LYS A 113 2.62 -3.17 -12.27
N ASN A 114 3.06 -4.04 -11.36
CA ASN A 114 4.29 -4.81 -11.50
C ASN A 114 4.22 -5.79 -12.70
N PHE A 115 3.08 -6.46 -12.90
CA PHE A 115 2.90 -7.33 -14.08
C PHE A 115 2.90 -6.55 -15.42
N LYS A 116 2.22 -5.40 -15.49
CA LYS A 116 2.23 -4.56 -16.71
C LYS A 116 3.63 -4.07 -17.06
N PHE A 117 4.44 -3.71 -16.06
CA PHE A 117 5.83 -3.30 -16.25
C PHE A 117 6.68 -4.43 -16.82
N ASN A 118 6.58 -5.64 -16.26
CA ASN A 118 7.34 -6.80 -16.74
C ASN A 118 6.99 -7.18 -18.18
N LYS A 119 5.71 -7.08 -18.58
CA LYS A 119 5.28 -7.35 -19.97
C LYS A 119 5.75 -6.29 -20.97
N LYS A 120 5.90 -5.02 -20.57
CA LYS A 120 6.51 -3.99 -21.44
C LYS A 120 8.00 -4.25 -21.65
N ASN A 121 8.72 -4.63 -20.59
CA ASN A 121 10.14 -4.91 -20.67
C ASN A 121 10.46 -6.17 -21.49
N SER A 122 9.60 -7.20 -21.47
CA SER A 122 9.77 -8.38 -22.33
C SER A 122 9.58 -8.03 -23.81
N LYS A 123 8.52 -7.28 -24.17
CA LYS A 123 8.28 -6.85 -25.56
C LYS A 123 9.41 -5.98 -26.12
N ASN A 124 10.01 -5.10 -25.32
CA ASN A 124 11.15 -4.30 -25.76
C ASN A 124 12.43 -5.13 -25.99
N LYS A 125 12.62 -6.23 -25.24
CA LYS A 125 13.75 -7.15 -25.45
C LYS A 125 13.60 -7.98 -26.71
N ASP A 126 12.38 -8.39 -27.06
CA ASP A 126 12.12 -9.18 -28.27
C ASP A 126 12.33 -8.32 -29.54
N ASN A 127 11.96 -7.04 -29.51
CA ASN A 127 12.20 -6.12 -30.62
C ASN A 127 13.69 -5.78 -30.85
N PHE A 128 14.56 -5.95 -29.85
CA PHE A 128 16.00 -5.71 -29.99
C PHE A 128 16.76 -6.91 -30.57
N LYS A 129 16.16 -8.11 -30.56
CA LYS A 129 16.77 -9.33 -31.10
C LYS A 129 16.52 -9.54 -32.60
N ASN A 130 15.64 -8.76 -33.22
CA ASN A 130 15.30 -8.88 -34.65
C ASN A 130 16.05 -7.89 -35.56
N ASN A 131 17.08 -7.19 -35.05
CA ASN A 131 17.85 -6.20 -35.81
C ASN A 131 19.35 -6.53 -35.95
N ASN A 132 19.75 -7.80 -35.82
CA ASN A 132 21.11 -8.27 -36.14
C ASN A 132 21.07 -9.49 -37.06
#